data_AF-A0A932T8A7-F1
#
_entry.id   AF-A0A932T8A7-F1
#
_cell.length_a   1.000
_cell.length_b   1.000
_cell.length_c   1.000
_cell.angle_alpha   90.00
_cell.angle_beta   90.00
_cell.angle_gamma   90.00
#
_symmetry.space_group_name_H-M   'P 1'
#
loop_
_entity.id
_entity.type
_entity.pdbx_description
1 polymer ?
#
loop_
_entity_poly.entity_id
_entity_poly.type
_entity_poly.pdbx_seq_one_letter_code
_entity_poly.pdbx_strand_id
1 'polypeptide(L)' 'MKKISLIIPVYNEAENIQPLCDKLNLYCREAYEIILVDDGSTDDTLAIIEKGKGSFLKRYF' A
#
# COMPACT_ATOMS: atom_id res chain seq x y z
N MET A 1 15.60 -11.63 -13.23
CA MET A 1 14.50 -11.70 -12.26
C MET A 1 13.33 -10.89 -12.78
N LYS A 2 12.09 -11.33 -12.55
CA LYS A 2 10.87 -10.62 -13.00
C LYS A 2 10.52 -9.56 -11.97
N LYS A 3 10.21 -8.34 -12.42
CA LYS A 3 9.66 -7.28 -11.56
C LYS A 3 8.15 -7.52 -11.45
N ILE A 4 7.63 -7.45 -10.23
CA ILE A 4 6.20 -7.64 -9.95
C ILE A 4 5.60 -6.31 -9.53
N SER A 5 4.42 -5.97 -10.05
CA SER A 5 3.64 -4.80 -9.61
C SER A 5 2.42 -5.30 -8.86
N LEU A 6 2.28 -4.91 -7.60
CA LEU A 6 1.11 -5.21 -6.77
C LEU A 6 0.21 -3.98 -6.75
N ILE A 7 -0.93 -4.07 -7.44
CA ILE A 7 -1.96 -3.03 -7.44
C ILE A 7 -3.04 -3.45 -6.44
N ILE A 8 -3.29 -2.63 -5.42
CA ILE A 8 -4.20 -2.94 -4.31
C ILE A 8 -5.22 -1.80 -4.18
N PRO A 9 -6.50 -2.03 -4.53
CA PRO A 9 -7.56 -1.08 -4.23
C PRO A 9 -7.82 -1.05 -2.71
N VAL A 10 -8.02 0.14 -2.16
CA VAL A 10 -8.30 0.35 -0.74
C VAL A 10 -9.51 1.28 -0.59
N TYR A 11 -10.37 0.95 0.36
CA TYR A 11 -11.53 1.77 0.74
C TYR A 11 -11.85 1.53 2.21
N ASN A 12 -11.70 2.55 3.04
CA ASN A 12 -11.93 2.49 4.48
C ASN A 12 -11.18 1.35 5.21
N GLU A 13 -9.87 1.26 4.95
CA GLU A 13 -8.95 0.23 5.47
C GLU A 13 -8.02 0.76 6.57
N ALA A 14 -8.38 1.82 7.31
CA ALA A 14 -7.50 2.46 8.28
C ALA A 14 -6.89 1.47 9.30
N GLU A 15 -7.66 0.47 9.72
CA GLU A 15 -7.20 -0.54 10.68
C GLU A 15 -6.32 -1.64 10.06
N ASN A 16 -6.46 -1.89 8.74
CA ASN A 16 -5.84 -3.04 8.07
C ASN A 16 -4.64 -2.65 7.19
N ILE A 17 -4.56 -1.39 6.77
CA ILE A 17 -3.57 -0.97 5.78
C ILE A 17 -2.13 -1.12 6.31
N GLN A 18 -1.90 -0.80 7.58
CA GLN A 18 -0.58 -0.98 8.21
C GLN A 18 -0.21 -2.47 8.37
N PRO A 19 -1.07 -3.34 8.96
CA PRO A 19 -0.83 -4.78 8.98
C PRO A 19 -0.58 -5.41 7.60
N LEU A 20 -1.26 -4.92 6.56
CA LEU A 20 -1.05 -5.37 5.18
C LEU A 20 0.35 -5.01 4.70
N CYS A 21 0.76 -3.74 4.83
CA CYS A 21 2.09 -3.28 4.45
C CYS A 21 3.21 -4.04 5.19
N ASP A 22 3.04 -4.30 6.48
CA ASP A 22 4.02 -5.05 7.27
C ASP A 22 4.21 -6.49 6.76
N LYS A 23 3.10 -7.16 6.42
CA LYS A 23 3.14 -8.51 5.81
C LYS A 23 3.78 -8.49 4.44
N LEU A 24 3.44 -7.52 3.58
CA LEU A 24 4.03 -7.39 2.25
C LEU A 24 5.55 -7.19 2.35
N ASN A 25 6.02 -6.33 3.24
CA ASN A 25 7.45 -6.13 3.49
C ASN A 25 8.16 -7.41 4.00
N LEU A 26 7.48 -8.24 4.78
CA LEU A 26 8.05 -9.48 5.31
C LEU A 26 8.21 -10.56 4.24
N TYR A 27 7.18 -10.76 3.41
CA TYR A 27 7.10 -11.87 2.47
C TYR A 27 7.65 -11.54 1.08
N CYS A 28 7.54 -10.29 0.66
CA CYS A 28 8.04 -9.86 -0.64
C CYS A 28 9.46 -9.29 -0.43
N ARG A 29 10.47 -10.10 -0.76
CA ARG A 29 11.90 -9.72 -0.70
C ARG A 29 12.51 -9.39 -2.07
N GLU A 30 11.80 -9.68 -3.16
CA GLU A 30 12.25 -9.39 -4.52
C GLU A 30 11.94 -7.94 -4.94
N ALA A 31 12.34 -7.52 -6.15
CA ALA A 31 12.05 -6.19 -6.66
C ALA A 31 10.57 -6.10 -7.10
N TYR A 32 9.69 -5.66 -6.21
CA TYR A 32 8.29 -5.31 -6.50
C TYR A 32 8.00 -3.84 -6.24
N GLU A 33 6.95 -3.34 -6.89
CA GLU A 33 6.32 -2.06 -6.56
C GLU A 33 4.93 -2.30 -5.98
N ILE A 34 4.51 -1.48 -5.01
CA ILE A 34 3.16 -1.49 -4.47
C ILE A 34 2.46 -0.20 -4.92
N ILE A 35 1.29 -0.35 -5.54
CA ILE A 35 0.44 0.75 -5.95
C ILE A 35 -0.86 0.61 -5.18
N LEU A 36 -1.08 1.51 -4.23
CA LEU A 36 -2.34 1.61 -3.49
C LEU A 36 -3.26 2.57 -4.25
N VAL A 37 -4.45 2.11 -4.60
CA VAL A 37 -5.47 2.88 -5.31
C VAL A 37 -6.63 3.11 -4.36
N ASP A 38 -6.78 4.34 -3.88
CA ASP A 38 -7.87 4.70 -2.98
C ASP A 38 -9.16 4.95 -3.78
N ASP A 39 -10.26 4.30 -3.40
CA ASP A 39 -11.57 4.43 -4.03
C ASP A 39 -12.48 5.42 -3.27
N GLY A 40 -11.90 6.51 -2.74
CA GLY A 40 -12.62 7.56 -2.03
C GLY A 40 -12.87 7.24 -0.56
N SER A 41 -11.86 6.75 0.16
CA SER A 41 -11.96 6.50 1.59
C SER A 41 -12.38 7.76 2.36
N THR A 42 -13.24 7.59 3.35
CA THR A 42 -13.74 8.66 4.23
C THR A 42 -13.19 8.57 5.66
N ASP A 43 -12.36 7.56 5.93
CA ASP A 43 -11.67 7.34 7.19
C ASP A 43 -10.18 7.75 7.11
N ASP A 44 -9.39 7.33 8.09
CA ASP A 44 -7.97 7.66 8.19
C ASP A 44 -7.06 6.85 7.23
N THR A 45 -7.61 6.04 6.31
CA THR A 45 -6.83 5.19 5.39
C THR A 45 -5.75 5.99 4.66
N LEU A 46 -6.14 7.11 4.04
CA LEU A 46 -5.22 7.97 3.30
C LEU A 46 -4.15 8.60 4.20
N ALA A 47 -4.54 9.04 5.40
CA ALA A 47 -3.62 9.65 6.35
C ALA A 47 -2.56 8.65 6.85
N ILE A 48 -2.92 7.37 6.99
CA ILE A 48 -2.00 6.30 7.38
C ILE A 48 -1.06 5.96 6.23
N ILE A 49 -1.59 5.84 5.01
CA ILE A 49 -0.81 5.64 3.78
C ILE A 49 0.25 6.76 3.63
N GLU A 50 -0.14 8.03 3.75
CA GLU A 50 0.79 9.17 3.60
C GLU A 50 1.86 9.24 4.69
N LYS A 51 1.57 8.76 5.91
CA LYS A 51 2.56 8.65 7.00
C LYS A 51 3.55 7.50 6.80
N GLY A 52 3.17 6.47 6.04
CA GLY A 52 3.99 5.30 5.74
C GLY A 52 5.27 5.69 5.01
N LYS A 53 6.41 5.69 5.71
CA LYS A 53 7.72 5.93 5.11
C LYS A 53 8.25 4.67 4.42
N GLY A 54 7.91 4.49 3.15
CA GLY A 54 8.49 3.44 2.29
C GLY A 54 8.75 3.95 0.89
N SER A 55 9.89 3.54 0.30
CA SER A 55 10.36 3.92 -1.05
C SER A 55 9.47 3.45 -2.21
N PHE A 56 8.29 2.92 -1.91
CA PHE A 56 7.46 2.13 -2.81
C PHE A 56 6.02 2.64 -2.90
N LEU A 57 5.67 3.70 -2.19
CA LEU A 57 4.32 4.24 -2.17
C LEU A 57 4.14 5.23 -3.33
N LYS A 58 3.51 4.80 -4.42
CA LYS A 58 3.05 5.72 -5.47
C LYS A 58 1.53 5.75 -5.46
N ARG A 59 0.96 6.92 -5.17
CA ARG A 59 -0.47 7.19 -5.30
C ARG A 59 -0.79 7.44 -6.78
N TYR A 60 -1.74 6.69 -7.31
CA TYR A 60 -2.32 6.94 -8.62
C TYR A 60 -3.80 7.26 -8.41
N PHE A 61 -4.22 8.42 -8.94
CA PHE A 61 -5.60 8.91 -8.92
C PHE A 61 -6.38 8.32 -10.09
#